data_AF-A0A920QJZ6-F1
#
_entry.id   AF-A0A920QJZ6-F1
#
_cell.length_a   1.000
_cell.length_b   1.000
_cell.length_c   1.000
_cell.angle_alpha   90.00
_cell.angle_beta   90.00
_cell.angle_gamma   90.00
#
_symmetry.space_group_name_H-M   'P 1'
#
loop_
_entity.id
_entity.type
_entity.pdbx_description
1 polymer ?
#
loop_
_entity_poly.entity_id
_entity_poly.type
_entity_poly.pdbx_seq_one_letter_code
_entity_poly.pdbx_strand_id
1 'polypeptide(L)'
;MELLPHAAADTEHISRVEGAKQAVDQIFSVIKLKKVINLKGDLPEGYTDEGATTVPGVGKVTQNRLFELLLDDNFIKNMHQIAEEANNILGEIESTQNLELRKELIERYGSKFILASNKYASSMEIAGLKGPYSE
;
A
#
# COMPACT_ATOMS: atom_id res chain seq x y z
N MET A 1 -27.32 12.84 3.16
CA MET A 1 -26.99 12.12 4.41
C MET A 1 -25.48 12.01 4.43
N GLU A 2 -24.80 12.95 5.07
CA GLU A 2 -23.35 12.87 5.30
C GLU A 2 -23.11 11.92 6.46
N LEU A 3 -22.32 10.87 6.23
CA LEU A 3 -21.84 9.99 7.29
C LEU A 3 -20.86 10.77 8.18
N LEU A 4 -21.04 10.68 9.50
CA LEU A 4 -20.12 11.28 10.47
C LEU A 4 -18.69 10.77 10.22
N PRO A 5 -17.65 11.61 10.38
CA PRO A 5 -16.25 11.31 10.04
C PRO A 5 -15.72 10.00 10.65
N HIS A 6 -16.29 9.56 11.76
CA HIS A 6 -15.93 8.33 12.47
C HIS A 6 -16.29 7.06 11.67
N ALA A 7 -17.35 7.08 10.86
CA ALA A 7 -17.81 5.90 10.12
C ALA A 7 -16.85 5.49 8.97
N ALA A 8 -16.11 6.45 8.40
CA ALA A 8 -15.10 6.18 7.37
C ALA A 8 -13.84 5.52 7.96
N ALA A 9 -13.46 5.88 9.20
CA ALA A 9 -12.39 5.20 9.94
C ALA A 9 -12.84 3.84 10.54
N ASP A 10 -14.14 3.58 10.58
CA ASP A 10 -14.70 2.40 11.20
C ASP A 10 -14.86 1.17 10.28
N THR A 11 -14.72 1.36 8.97
CA THR A 11 -14.95 0.29 7.97
C THR A 11 -13.66 -0.32 7.41
N GLU A 12 -12.48 0.22 7.73
CA GLU A 12 -11.20 -0.31 7.30
C GLU A 12 -10.44 -0.95 8.48
N HIS A 13 -10.49 -2.29 8.58
CA HIS A 13 -9.98 -3.03 9.74
C HIS A 13 -8.44 -3.10 9.82
N ILE A 14 -7.75 -2.98 8.69
CA ILE A 14 -6.28 -3.15 8.61
C ILE A 14 -5.55 -1.91 9.16
N SER A 15 -5.98 -0.71 8.78
CA SER A 15 -5.38 0.56 9.24
C SER A 15 -5.51 0.76 10.76
N ARG A 16 -6.53 0.17 11.39
CA ARG A 16 -6.70 0.17 12.85
C ARG A 16 -5.65 -0.67 13.59
N VAL A 17 -5.39 -1.88 13.10
CA VAL A 17 -4.39 -2.78 13.72
C VAL A 17 -3.00 -2.20 13.54
N GLU A 18 -2.68 -1.72 12.35
CA GLU A 18 -1.39 -1.09 12.09
C GLU A 18 -1.26 0.22 12.89
N GLY A 19 -2.33 1.01 13.00
CA GLY A 19 -2.38 2.20 13.86
C GLY A 19 -2.11 1.89 15.33
N ALA A 20 -2.68 0.80 15.85
CA ALA A 20 -2.45 0.35 17.22
C ALA A 20 -1.00 -0.12 17.44
N LYS A 21 -0.42 -0.89 16.50
CA LYS A 21 1.00 -1.30 16.55
C LYS A 21 1.91 -0.08 16.57
N GLN A 22 1.69 0.86 15.65
CA GLN A 22 2.46 2.10 15.59
C GLN A 22 2.36 2.87 16.92
N ALA A 23 1.16 3.00 17.50
CA ALA A 23 1.00 3.67 18.79
C ALA A 23 1.82 2.99 19.90
N VAL A 24 1.82 1.66 19.96
CA VAL A 24 2.64 0.89 20.93
C VAL A 24 4.13 1.14 20.70
N ASP A 25 4.60 1.11 19.46
CA ASP A 25 6.01 1.36 19.13
C ASP A 25 6.45 2.79 19.48
N GLN A 26 5.57 3.77 19.28
CA GLN A 26 5.80 5.17 19.66
C GLN A 26 5.88 5.33 21.18
N ILE A 27 4.97 4.68 21.93
CA ILE A 27 5.00 4.63 23.39
C ILE A 27 6.29 3.98 23.89
N PHE A 28 6.71 2.87 23.28
CA PHE A 28 7.95 2.21 23.65
C PHE A 28 9.18 3.09 23.37
N SER A 29 9.21 3.74 22.21
CA SER A 29 10.30 4.63 21.78
C SER A 29 10.47 5.83 22.72
N VAL A 30 9.37 6.46 23.15
CA VAL A 30 9.45 7.59 24.08
C VAL A 30 9.92 7.16 25.48
N ILE A 31 9.47 6.00 25.96
CA ILE A 31 9.85 5.48 27.28
C ILE A 31 11.30 5.01 27.32
N LYS A 32 11.77 4.30 26.28
CA LYS A 32 13.08 3.63 26.30
C LYS A 32 14.19 4.43 25.64
N LEU A 33 13.88 5.19 24.60
CA LEU A 33 14.87 5.85 23.75
C LEU A 33 14.83 7.38 23.85
N LYS A 34 13.86 7.95 24.58
CA LYS A 34 13.56 9.39 24.60
C LYS A 34 13.32 9.99 23.21
N LYS A 35 12.78 9.17 22.30
CA LYS A 35 12.41 9.57 20.95
C LYS A 35 10.91 9.81 20.87
N VAL A 36 10.49 10.99 20.44
CA VAL A 36 9.09 11.32 20.22
C VAL A 36 8.82 11.29 18.72
N ILE A 37 7.84 10.49 18.33
CA ILE A 37 7.34 10.37 16.95
C ILE A 37 5.92 10.91 16.96
N ASN A 38 5.50 11.60 15.89
CA ASN A 38 4.18 12.24 15.80
C ASN A 38 3.93 13.24 16.94
N LEU A 39 4.94 14.03 17.32
CA LEU A 39 4.87 15.00 18.42
C LEU A 39 3.62 15.89 18.33
N LYS A 40 2.94 16.06 19.47
CA LYS A 40 1.85 17.01 19.67
C LYS A 40 2.21 17.95 20.81
N GLY A 41 2.32 19.24 20.50
CA GLY A 41 2.78 20.24 21.46
C GLY A 41 4.30 20.32 21.51
N ASP A 42 4.83 20.65 22.69
CA ASP A 42 6.25 20.94 22.86
C ASP A 42 7.07 19.66 23.11
N LEU A 43 8.27 19.63 22.53
CA LEU A 43 9.23 18.54 22.74
C LEU A 43 9.83 18.66 24.15
N PRO A 44 9.73 17.63 25.02
CA PRO A 44 10.34 17.69 26.35
C PRO A 44 11.87 17.77 26.30
N GLU A 45 12.47 18.43 27.30
CA GLU A 45 13.92 18.56 27.39
C GLU A 45 14.62 17.19 27.45
N GLY A 46 15.68 17.03 26.65
CA GLY A 46 16.43 15.78 26.56
C GLY A 46 15.76 14.68 25.72
N TYR A 47 14.69 15.00 24.99
CA TYR A 47 14.08 14.14 23.98
C TYR A 47 14.45 14.60 22.57
N THR A 48 14.30 13.70 21.59
CA THR A 48 14.51 13.99 20.17
C THR A 48 13.20 13.81 19.41
N ASP A 49 12.86 14.77 18.54
CA ASP A 49 11.73 14.65 17.61
C ASP A 49 12.17 13.88 16.36
N GLU A 50 11.52 12.75 16.10
CA GLU A 50 11.75 11.90 14.92
C GLU A 50 10.76 12.22 13.79
N GLY A 51 9.94 13.26 13.96
CA GLY A 51 9.01 13.74 12.94
C GLY A 51 7.72 12.94 12.86
N ALA A 52 6.94 13.27 11.82
CA ALA A 52 5.64 12.66 11.58
C ALA A 52 5.76 11.41 10.69
N THR A 53 5.07 10.35 11.08
CA THR A 53 4.91 9.12 10.30
C THR A 53 3.49 8.60 10.42
N THR A 54 3.04 7.92 9.37
CA THR A 54 1.70 7.32 9.26
C THR A 54 1.84 5.85 8.93
N VAL A 55 0.81 5.07 9.25
CA VAL A 55 0.82 3.65 8.93
C VAL A 55 0.63 3.44 7.43
N PRO A 56 1.20 2.35 6.85
CA PRO A 56 0.99 2.02 5.45
C PRO A 56 -0.51 2.02 5.09
N GLY A 57 -0.86 2.69 3.98
CA GLY A 57 -2.23 2.77 3.49
C GLY A 57 -3.07 3.91 4.09
N VAL A 58 -2.54 4.67 5.06
CA VAL A 58 -3.20 5.85 5.62
C VAL A 58 -2.45 7.11 5.24
N GLY A 59 -3.13 8.03 4.55
CA GLY A 59 -2.57 9.34 4.18
C GLY A 59 -2.02 9.39 2.75
N LYS A 60 -1.04 10.27 2.52
CA LYS A 60 -0.41 10.45 1.21
C LYS A 60 0.76 9.48 1.04
N VAL A 61 0.98 9.01 -0.19
CA VAL A 61 2.20 8.30 -0.57
C VAL A 61 3.33 9.32 -0.73
N THR A 62 4.42 9.16 0.01
CA THR A 62 5.55 10.10 -0.02
C THR A 62 6.72 9.56 -0.84
N GLN A 63 7.63 10.46 -1.28
CA GLN A 63 8.87 10.06 -1.94
C GLN A 63 9.70 9.09 -1.09
N ASN A 64 9.84 9.36 0.22
CA ASN A 64 10.60 8.50 1.12
C ASN A 64 10.02 7.10 1.21
N ARG A 65 8.69 6.98 1.31
CA ARG A 65 8.03 5.66 1.35
C ARG A 65 8.28 4.87 0.07
N LEU A 66 8.18 5.54 -1.08
CA LEU A 66 8.45 4.91 -2.36
C LEU A 66 9.92 4.49 -2.47
N PHE A 67 10.85 5.34 -2.05
CA PHE A 67 12.28 5.04 -2.04
C PHE A 67 12.60 3.83 -1.16
N GLU A 68 12.10 3.78 0.08
CA GLU A 68 12.29 2.65 1.00
C GLU A 68 11.80 1.33 0.40
N LEU A 69 10.62 1.32 -0.22
CA LEU A 69 10.06 0.13 -0.85
C LEU A 69 10.85 -0.31 -2.08
N LEU A 70 11.37 0.63 -2.86
CA LEU A 70 12.18 0.35 -4.03
C LEU A 70 13.62 -0.06 -3.70
N LEU A 71 14.02 -0.04 -2.43
CA LEU A 71 15.25 -0.70 -1.97
C LEU A 71 15.06 -2.20 -1.72
N ASP A 72 13.81 -2.68 -1.66
CA ASP A 72 13.52 -4.12 -1.55
C ASP A 72 13.47 -4.78 -2.93
N ASP A 73 14.58 -5.42 -3.31
CA ASP A 73 14.71 -6.17 -4.56
C ASP A 73 13.63 -7.24 -4.74
N ASN A 74 13.14 -7.85 -3.65
CA ASN A 74 12.07 -8.85 -3.73
C ASN A 74 10.74 -8.20 -4.10
N PHE A 75 10.45 -7.03 -3.52
CA PHE A 75 9.26 -6.26 -3.86
C PHE A 75 9.27 -5.88 -5.35
N ILE A 76 10.37 -5.30 -5.83
CA ILE A 76 10.50 -4.93 -7.25
C ILE A 76 10.31 -6.14 -8.17
N LYS A 77 11.03 -7.24 -7.90
CA LYS A 77 10.97 -8.43 -8.73
C LYS A 77 9.56 -9.04 -8.77
N ASN A 78 8.89 -9.12 -7.62
CA ASN A 78 7.53 -9.66 -7.53
C ASN A 78 6.53 -8.77 -8.27
N MET A 79 6.61 -7.45 -8.07
CA MET A 79 5.73 -6.48 -8.76
C MET A 79 5.93 -6.52 -10.28
N HIS A 80 7.18 -6.62 -10.74
CA HIS A 80 7.50 -6.77 -12.16
C HIS A 80 6.88 -8.05 -12.73
N GLN A 81 7.08 -9.20 -12.07
CA GLN A 81 6.53 -10.48 -12.53
C GLN A 81 5.00 -10.45 -12.63
N ILE A 82 4.31 -9.92 -11.61
CA ILE A 82 2.84 -9.82 -11.61
C ILE A 82 2.36 -8.92 -12.77
N ALA A 83 3.02 -7.78 -12.98
CA ALA A 83 2.68 -6.85 -14.05
C ALA A 83 2.91 -7.48 -15.44
N GLU A 84 4.01 -8.19 -15.62
CA GLU A 84 4.35 -8.89 -16.86
C GLU A 84 3.33 -9.99 -17.18
N GLU A 85 2.93 -10.80 -16.19
CA GLU A 85 1.90 -11.82 -16.34
C GLU A 85 0.57 -11.21 -16.83
N ALA A 86 0.13 -10.10 -16.23
CA ALA A 86 -1.09 -9.42 -16.66
C ALA A 86 -0.96 -8.80 -18.06
N ASN A 87 0.18 -8.18 -18.36
CA ASN A 87 0.45 -7.55 -19.64
C ASN A 87 0.50 -8.56 -20.79
N ASN A 88 1.11 -9.72 -20.58
CA ASN A 88 1.18 -10.78 -21.59
C ASN A 88 -0.22 -11.28 -21.98
N ILE A 89 -1.10 -11.48 -21.00
CA ILE A 89 -2.49 -11.92 -21.26
C ILE A 89 -3.27 -10.84 -22.04
N LEU A 90 -3.15 -9.57 -21.64
CA LEU A 90 -3.80 -8.47 -22.35
C LEU A 90 -3.28 -8.33 -23.78
N GLY A 91 -1.97 -8.46 -23.99
CA GLY A 91 -1.35 -8.43 -25.31
C GLY A 91 -1.85 -9.55 -26.22
N GLU A 92 -2.03 -10.78 -25.70
CA GLU A 92 -2.61 -11.88 -26.47
C GLU A 92 -4.06 -11.58 -26.89
N ILE A 93 -4.88 -11.03 -25.99
CA ILE A 93 -6.28 -10.65 -26.30
C ILE A 93 -6.33 -9.50 -27.32
N GLU A 94 -5.45 -8.52 -27.19
CA GLU A 94 -5.33 -7.37 -28.10
C GLU A 94 -4.89 -7.79 -29.50
N SER A 95 -4.04 -8.82 -29.61
CA SER A 95 -3.48 -9.29 -30.88
C SER A 95 -4.52 -9.80 -31.90
N THR A 96 -5.76 -10.01 -31.47
CA THR A 96 -6.86 -10.50 -32.32
C THR A 96 -8.09 -9.62 -32.26
N GLN A 97 -8.75 -9.44 -33.41
CA GLN A 97 -10.07 -8.81 -33.53
C GLN A 97 -11.22 -9.84 -33.62
N ASN A 98 -10.90 -11.14 -33.66
CA ASN A 98 -11.89 -12.21 -33.73
C ASN A 98 -12.50 -12.46 -32.35
N LEU A 99 -13.82 -12.25 -32.24
CA LEU A 99 -14.57 -12.38 -30.99
C LEU A 99 -14.61 -13.80 -30.43
N GLU A 100 -14.67 -14.83 -31.28
CA GLU A 100 -14.67 -16.22 -30.82
C GLU A 100 -13.29 -16.62 -30.27
N LEU A 101 -12.22 -16.16 -30.92
CA LEU A 101 -10.87 -16.38 -30.39
C LEU A 101 -10.64 -15.62 -29.07
N ARG A 102 -11.19 -14.40 -28.93
CA ARG A 102 -11.14 -13.68 -27.65
C ARG A 102 -11.85 -14.44 -26.53
N LYS A 103 -13.01 -15.05 -26.81
CA LYS A 103 -13.72 -15.88 -25.82
C LYS A 103 -12.86 -17.06 -25.37
N GLU A 104 -12.20 -17.76 -26.30
CA GLU A 104 -11.31 -18.87 -25.97
C GLU A 104 -10.11 -18.41 -25.11
N LEU A 105 -9.50 -17.27 -25.45
CA LEU A 105 -8.41 -16.69 -24.66
C LEU A 105 -8.88 -16.30 -23.25
N ILE A 106 -10.08 -15.74 -23.11
CA ILE A 106 -10.68 -15.41 -21.81
C ILE A 106 -10.96 -16.69 -21.01
N GLU A 107 -11.49 -17.74 -21.63
CA GLU A 107 -11.71 -19.03 -20.95
C GLU A 107 -10.40 -19.64 -20.46
N ARG A 108 -9.34 -19.53 -21.27
CA ARG A 108 -8.01 -20.08 -20.95
C ARG A 108 -7.24 -19.29 -19.89
N TYR A 109 -7.31 -17.96 -19.94
CA TYR A 109 -6.43 -17.09 -19.14
C TYR A 109 -7.16 -16.16 -18.18
N GLY A 110 -8.49 -16.06 -18.24
CA GLY A 110 -9.26 -15.12 -17.43
C GLY A 110 -9.03 -15.27 -15.93
N SER A 111 -8.96 -16.51 -15.42
CA SER A 111 -8.64 -16.76 -14.00
C SER A 111 -7.25 -16.27 -13.61
N LYS A 112 -6.25 -16.47 -14.49
CA LYS A 112 -4.87 -16.00 -14.27
C LYS A 112 -4.78 -14.48 -14.31
N PHE A 113 -5.48 -13.84 -15.25
CA PHE A 113 -5.54 -12.39 -15.35
C PHE A 113 -6.14 -11.76 -14.08
N ILE A 114 -7.28 -12.27 -13.62
CA ILE A 114 -7.91 -11.78 -12.38
C ILE A 114 -7.00 -12.01 -11.18
N LEU A 115 -6.33 -13.17 -11.10
CA LEU A 115 -5.38 -13.44 -10.03
C LEU A 115 -4.20 -12.46 -10.03
N ALA A 116 -3.58 -12.19 -11.20
CA ALA A 116 -2.49 -11.23 -11.33
C ALA A 116 -2.95 -9.81 -10.94
N SER A 117 -4.12 -9.38 -11.41
CA SER A 117 -4.72 -8.09 -11.03
C SER A 117 -4.93 -7.98 -9.52
N ASN A 118 -5.49 -9.02 -8.89
CA ASN A 118 -5.73 -9.02 -7.45
C ASN A 118 -4.43 -9.02 -6.63
N LYS A 119 -3.41 -9.77 -7.07
CA LYS A 119 -2.08 -9.76 -6.44
C LYS A 119 -1.43 -8.39 -6.56
N TYR A 120 -1.53 -7.74 -7.71
CA TYR A 120 -0.98 -6.39 -7.91
C TYR A 120 -1.66 -5.40 -6.96
N ALA A 121 -3.00 -5.36 -6.97
CA ALA A 121 -3.77 -4.47 -6.12
C ALA A 121 -3.48 -4.69 -4.63
N SER A 122 -3.47 -5.95 -4.18
CA SER A 122 -3.18 -6.30 -2.79
C SER A 122 -1.74 -5.96 -2.40
N SER A 123 -0.76 -6.15 -3.29
CA SER A 123 0.64 -5.81 -3.00
C SER A 123 0.83 -4.30 -2.88
N MET A 124 0.18 -3.50 -3.74
CA MET A 124 0.18 -2.03 -3.64
C MET A 124 -0.48 -1.54 -2.34
N GLU A 125 -1.57 -2.19 -1.93
CA GLU A 125 -2.27 -1.87 -0.68
C GLU A 125 -1.42 -2.20 0.55
N ILE A 126 -0.85 -3.41 0.63
CA ILE A 126 0.03 -3.83 1.74
C ILE A 126 1.29 -2.97 1.81
N ALA A 127 1.83 -2.57 0.66
CA ALA A 127 2.97 -1.66 0.60
C ALA A 127 2.61 -0.23 1.05
N GLY A 128 1.33 0.11 1.17
CA GLY A 128 0.86 1.45 1.52
C GLY A 128 1.01 2.45 0.37
N LEU A 129 0.95 1.96 -0.88
CA LEU A 129 1.03 2.77 -2.11
C LEU A 129 -0.36 3.16 -2.64
N LYS A 130 -1.37 3.16 -1.77
CA LYS A 130 -2.75 3.53 -2.08
C LYS A 130 -3.04 4.92 -1.53
N GLY A 131 -3.28 5.89 -2.40
CA GLY A 131 -3.57 7.27 -2.01
C GLY A 131 -2.94 8.30 -2.94
N PRO A 132 -3.18 9.61 -2.70
CA PRO A 132 -2.54 10.67 -3.47
C PRO A 132 -1.04 10.71 -3.18
N TYR A 133 -0.25 11.03 -4.20
CA TYR A 133 1.18 11.28 -4.04
C TYR A 133 1.42 12.66 -3.40
N SER A 134 2.43 12.75 -2.53
CA SER A 134 2.97 14.00 -2.01
C SER A 134 4.47 14.02 -2.28
N GLU A 135 4.92 15.11 -2.89
CA GLU A 135 6.32 15.53 -2.86
C GLU A 135 6.75 15.84 -1.43
#